data_AF-A0A2Y9A2D4-F1
#
_entry.id   AF-A0A2Y9A2D4-F1
#
_cell.length_a   1.000
_cell.length_b   1.000
_cell.length_c   1.000
_cell.angle_alpha   90.00
_cell.angle_beta   90.00
_cell.angle_gamma   90.00
#
_symmetry.space_group_name_H-M   'P 1'
#
loop_
_entity.id
_entity.type
_entity.pdbx_description
1 polymer ?
#
loop_
_entity_poly.entity_id
_entity_poly.type
_entity_poly.pdbx_seq_one_letter_code
_entity_poly.pdbx_strand_id
1 'polypeptide(L)' 'MYKDSATHIERRGRNFGILAVLLAFIVIVFGITVAKIQTGGFSEGFDHVARPALIPQEEASQ' A
#
# COMPACT_ATOMS: atom_id res chain seq x y z
N MET A 1 13.89 -37.00 29.53
CA MET A 1 14.38 -35.83 28.76
C MET A 1 13.74 -35.88 27.37
N TYR A 2 12.59 -35.23 27.22
CA TYR A 2 11.83 -35.17 25.97
C TYR A 2 12.63 -34.32 24.97
N LYS A 3 13.06 -34.92 23.85
CA LYS A 3 13.82 -34.22 22.81
C LYS A 3 12.83 -33.50 21.90
N ASP A 4 12.41 -32.30 22.31
CA ASP A 4 11.62 -31.37 21.50
C ASP A 4 12.33 -30.89 20.23
N SER A 5 13.64 -31.14 20.11
CA SER A 5 14.51 -30.44 19.17
C SER A 5 14.35 -30.84 17.69
N ALA A 6 13.90 -32.05 17.37
CA ALA A 6 13.90 -32.52 15.97
C ALA A 6 12.81 -31.84 15.12
N THR A 7 11.62 -31.65 15.67
CA THR A 7 10.46 -31.12 14.93
C THR A 7 10.55 -29.62 14.65
N HIS A 8 11.21 -28.86 15.53
CA HIS A 8 11.44 -27.43 15.34
C HIS A 8 12.42 -27.11 14.20
N ILE A 9 13.40 -27.99 13.95
CA ILE A 9 14.41 -27.80 12.90
C ILE A 9 13.78 -27.96 11.51
N GLU A 10 12.96 -28.99 11.33
CA GLU A 10 12.24 -29.29 10.08
C GLU A 10 11.24 -28.18 9.70
N ARG A 11 10.53 -27.63 10.69
CA ARG A 11 9.57 -26.53 10.49
C ARG A 11 10.26 -25.21 10.16
N ARG A 12 11.43 -24.93 10.76
CA ARG A 12 12.22 -23.73 10.46
C ARG A 12 12.61 -23.70 8.98
N GLY A 13 13.12 -24.80 8.44
CA GLY A 13 13.49 -24.89 7.02
C GLY A 13 12.32 -24.61 6.07
N ARG A 14 11.14 -25.19 6.34
CA ARG A 14 9.96 -25.00 5.48
C ARG A 14 9.36 -23.59 5.55
N ASN A 15 9.46 -22.91 6.69
CA ASN A 15 8.92 -21.56 6.86
C ASN A 15 9.79 -20.47 6.21
N PHE A 16 11.05 -20.75 5.85
CA PHE A 16 11.93 -19.77 5.19
C PHE A 16 11.43 -19.35 3.81
N GLY A 17 10.90 -20.29 3.02
CA GLY A 17 10.32 -19.96 1.71
C GLY A 17 9.12 -19.02 1.85
N ILE A 18 8.26 -19.28 2.84
CA ILE A 18 7.10 -18.43 3.15
C ILE A 18 7.56 -17.03 3.60
N LEU A 19 8.58 -16.94 4.46
CA LEU A 19 9.16 -15.68 4.89
C LEU A 19 9.67 -14.86 3.68
N ALA A 20 10.38 -15.49 2.75
CA ALA A 20 10.89 -14.84 1.55
C ALA A 20 9.76 -14.29 0.66
N VAL A 21 8.71 -15.10 0.44
CA VAL A 21 7.53 -14.68 -0.34
C VAL A 21 6.80 -13.52 0.34
N LEU A 22 6.63 -13.58 1.66
CA LEU A 22 5.97 -12.53 2.43
C LEU A 22 6.75 -11.20 2.34
N LEU A 23 8.08 -11.25 2.49
CA LEU A 23 8.92 -10.06 2.36
C LEU A 23 8.88 -9.48 0.94
N ALA A 24 8.94 -10.33 -0.09
CA ALA A 24 8.81 -9.89 -1.47
C ALA A 24 7.47 -9.19 -1.73
N PHE A 25 6.37 -9.76 -1.22
CA PHE A 25 5.04 -9.16 -1.33
C PHE A 25 4.96 -7.80 -0.64
N ILE A 26 5.49 -7.68 0.58
CA ILE A 26 5.56 -6.41 1.31
C ILE A 26 6.33 -5.37 0.49
N VAL A 27 7.51 -5.72 -0.03
CA VAL A 27 8.35 -4.81 -0.82
C VAL A 27 7.62 -4.32 -2.07
N ILE A 28 6.88 -5.19 -2.77
CA ILE A 28 6.12 -4.81 -3.97
C ILE A 28 5.01 -3.81 -3.61
N VAL A 29 4.16 -4.14 -2.64
CA VAL A 29 3.03 -3.29 -2.24
C VAL A 29 3.52 -1.94 -1.72
N PHE A 30 4.55 -1.96 -0.87
CA PHE A 30 5.10 -0.74 -0.29
C PHE A 30 5.83 0.10 -1.33
N GLY A 31 6.62 -0.53 -2.22
CA GLY A 31 7.31 0.14 -3.32
C GLY A 31 6.34 0.87 -4.25
N ILE A 32 5.25 0.22 -4.66
CA ILE A 32 4.20 0.84 -5.47
C ILE A 32 3.51 1.97 -4.70
N THR A 33 3.25 1.80 -3.40
CA THR A 33 2.61 2.81 -2.55
C THR A 33 3.46 4.08 -2.42
N VAL A 34 4.76 3.91 -2.16
CA VAL A 34 5.72 5.02 -2.10
C VAL A 34 5.79 5.73 -3.45
N ALA A 35 5.92 4.98 -4.55
CA ALA A 35 5.93 5.55 -5.90
C ALA A 35 4.64 6.35 -6.17
N LYS A 36 3.47 5.81 -5.78
CA LYS A 36 2.18 6.47 -5.94
C LYS A 36 2.08 7.77 -5.15
N ILE A 37 2.54 7.80 -3.91
CA ILE A 37 2.50 9.00 -3.06
C ILE A 37 3.46 10.07 -3.59
N GLN A 38 4.62 9.69 -4.11
CA GLN A 38 5.59 10.64 -4.65
C GLN A 38 5.18 11.22 -6.00
N THR A 39 4.48 10.44 -6.84
CA THR A 39 4.10 10.84 -8.20
C THR A 39 2.68 11.40 -8.29
N GLY A 40 1.77 10.97 -7.42
CA GLY A 40 0.39 11.42 -7.37
C GLY A 40 0.19 12.54 -6.36
N GLY A 41 -0.30 13.70 -6.82
CA GLY A 41 -0.88 14.71 -5.93
C GLY A 41 -2.25 14.27 -5.40
N PHE A 42 -2.77 14.97 -4.39
CA PHE A 42 -4.17 14.80 -3.97
C PHE A 42 -5.08 15.25 -5.11
N SER A 43 -5.63 14.28 -5.85
CA SER A 43 -6.69 14.56 -6.82
C SER A 43 -7.98 14.82 -6.05
N GLU A 44 -8.69 15.88 -6.42
CA GLU A 44 -10.03 16.13 -5.90
C GLU A 44 -10.96 14.97 -6.30
N GLY A 45 -11.71 14.43 -5.33
CA GLY A 45 -12.66 13.34 -5.56
C GLY A 45 -13.86 13.82 -6.37
N PHE A 46 -14.36 12.97 -7.27
CA PHE A 46 -15.59 13.23 -8.02
C PHE A 46 -16.82 13.03 -7.10
N ASP A 47 -17.08 14.03 -6.27
CA ASP A 47 -18.34 14.17 -5.53
C ASP A 47 -19.34 14.99 -6.34
N HIS A 48 -20.63 14.85 -6.03
CA HIS A 48 -21.73 15.60 -6.65
C HIS A 48 -21.95 16.98 -6.01
N VAL A 49 -21.02 17.43 -5.17
CA VAL A 49 -21.03 18.76 -4.56
C VAL A 49 -20.36 19.76 -5.51
N ALA A 50 -20.90 20.98 -5.57
CA ALA A 50 -20.31 22.06 -6.35
C ALA A 50 -18.87 22.34 -5.89
N ARG A 51 -17.99 22.68 -6.84
CA ARG A 51 -16.57 22.99 -6.60
C ARG A 51 -16.33 24.47 -6.84
N PRO A 52 -16.40 25.34 -5.81
CA PRO A 52 -16.29 26.79 -5.99
C PRO A 52 -15.00 27.24 -6.69
N ALA A 53 -13.90 26.48 -6.51
CA ALA A 53 -12.61 26.76 -7.14
C ALA A 53 -12.60 26.54 -8.68
N LEU A 54 -13.59 25.82 -9.23
CA LEU A 54 -13.73 25.57 -10.67
C LEU A 54 -14.80 26.47 -11.32
N ILE A 55 -15.52 27.28 -10.54
CA ILE A 55 -16.52 28.21 -11.06
C ILE A 55 -15.77 29.34 -11.80
N PRO A 56 -16.02 29.54 -13.11
CA PRO A 56 -15.41 30.64 -13.85
C PRO A 56 -15.78 32.00 -13.23
N GLN A 57 -14.79 32.86 -12.98
CA GLN A 57 -15.03 34.15 -12.31
C GLN A 57 -15.83 35.17 -13.15
N GLU A 58 -15.98 34.93 -14.45
CA GLU A 58 -16.78 35.79 -15.34
C GLU A 58 -18.27 35.83 -14.95
N GLU A 59 -18.79 34.80 -14.28
CA GLU A 59 -20.20 34.75 -13.85
C GLU A 59 -20.45 35.41 -12.49
N ALA A 60 -19.43 35.66 -11.68
CA ALA A 60 -19.57 36.26 -10.34
C ALA A 60 -19.72 37.79 -10.35
N SER A 61 -19.69 38.41 -11.54
CA SER A 61 -19.66 39.87 -11.74
C SER A 61 -20.94 40.44 -12.36
N GLN A 62 -22.02 39.65 -12.50
CA GLN A 62 -23.29 40.07 -13.11
C GLN A 62 -24.45 40.02 -12.11
#